data_AF-A0A1G7C6Y4-F1
#
_entry.id   AF-A0A1G7C6Y4-F1
#
_cell.length_a   1.000
_cell.length_b   1.000
_cell.length_c   1.000
_cell.angle_alpha   90.00
_cell.angle_beta   90.00
_cell.angle_gamma   90.00
#
_symmetry.space_group_name_H-M   'P 1'
#
loop_
_entity.id
_entity.type
_entity.pdbx_description
1 polymer ?
#
loop_
_entity_poly.entity_id
_entity_poly.type
_entity_poly.pdbx_seq_one_letter_code
_entity_poly.pdbx_strand_id
1 'polypeptide(L)'
;MTIQPSSMGEQVAFKKGDTIYAQGDDSTGVYMILEGQIDIWRYEGEHSHHIAALGSGDLLGEVSVIEKKKHSVTARASRDTTALFITAEAFRKSFADPLVRHVVHTLANRLRSSYAVQDAIAAKTDQPAHYKSQHPIIEGESRLVADKLLTFVEVKDFPFSVGNIASKSDHAVVTPAGMKVPLNNTPELSDSHFEVIKRDGSIWVRDLGSQHGTMVNGQKLGKYTMNATAKLKTGRNHVAAGGPESPVKFLITVPPGAGDA
;
A
#
# COMPACT_ATOMS: atom_id res chain seq x y z
N MET A 1 1.74 -38.01 17.50
CA MET A 1 1.91 -36.60 17.92
C MET A 1 0.55 -35.93 17.72
N THR A 2 -0.26 -35.88 18.77
CA THR A 2 -1.61 -35.30 18.71
C THR A 2 -1.45 -33.81 18.91
N ILE A 3 -1.53 -33.04 17.83
CA ILE A 3 -1.58 -31.59 17.90
C ILE A 3 -2.94 -31.24 18.48
N GLN A 4 -2.99 -30.85 19.76
CA GLN A 4 -4.21 -30.25 20.30
C GLN A 4 -4.41 -28.90 19.62
N PRO A 5 -5.60 -28.62 19.06
CA PRO A 5 -5.87 -27.30 18.51
C PRO A 5 -5.98 -26.33 19.67
N SER A 6 -4.98 -25.47 19.84
CA SER A 6 -5.13 -24.25 20.62
C SER A 6 -6.28 -23.47 20.02
N SER A 7 -7.37 -23.26 20.76
CA SER A 7 -8.52 -22.46 20.29
C SER A 7 -8.05 -21.01 20.07
N MET A 8 -7.67 -20.70 18.84
CA MET A 8 -7.16 -19.37 18.45
C MET A 8 -8.25 -18.29 18.44
N GLY A 9 -9.52 -18.68 18.55
CA GLY A 9 -10.65 -17.77 18.51
C GLY A 9 -11.94 -18.42 19.00
N GLU A 10 -12.98 -17.59 19.07
CA GLU A 10 -14.35 -17.97 19.45
C GLU A 10 -15.24 -17.99 18.21
N GLN A 11 -16.11 -18.99 18.09
CA GLN A 11 -17.05 -19.05 16.99
C GLN A 11 -18.23 -18.10 17.24
N VAL A 12 -18.52 -17.25 16.26
CA VAL A 12 -19.62 -16.28 16.29
C VAL A 12 -20.54 -16.48 15.08
N ALA A 13 -21.82 -16.17 15.25
CA ALA A 13 -22.83 -16.31 14.20
C ALA A 13 -23.56 -14.99 13.98
N PHE A 14 -23.80 -14.67 12.71
CA PHE A 14 -24.49 -13.48 12.23
C PHE A 14 -25.64 -13.91 11.32
N LYS A 15 -26.79 -13.27 11.47
CA LYS A 15 -27.92 -13.43 10.55
C LYS A 15 -27.76 -12.53 9.35
N LYS A 16 -28.38 -12.92 8.23
CA LYS A 16 -28.47 -12.05 7.06
C LYS A 16 -29.01 -10.67 7.47
N GLY A 17 -28.26 -9.64 7.11
CA GLY A 17 -28.59 -8.25 7.40
C GLY A 17 -27.84 -7.67 8.60
N ASP A 18 -27.24 -8.50 9.45
CA ASP A 18 -26.48 -8.06 10.62
C ASP A 18 -25.23 -7.30 10.21
N THR A 19 -24.93 -6.21 10.93
CA THR A 19 -23.68 -5.47 10.78
C THR A 19 -22.67 -6.04 11.77
N ILE A 20 -21.57 -6.59 11.25
CA ILE A 20 -20.51 -7.14 12.09
C ILE A 20 -19.71 -5.99 12.74
N TYR A 21 -19.40 -4.96 11.94
CA TYR A 21 -18.85 -3.69 12.41
C TYR A 21 -19.16 -2.59 11.39
N ALA A 22 -19.19 -1.35 11.85
CA ALA A 22 -19.35 -0.16 11.01
C ALA A 22 -18.02 0.53 10.73
N GLN A 23 -18.01 1.31 9.64
CA GLN A 23 -16.92 2.22 9.34
C GLN A 23 -16.75 3.24 10.49
N GLY A 24 -15.53 3.36 11.00
CA GLY A 24 -15.19 4.22 12.15
C GLY A 24 -15.21 3.51 13.51
N ASP A 25 -15.69 2.27 13.58
CA ASP A 25 -15.64 1.47 14.80
C ASP A 25 -14.21 1.07 15.15
N ASP A 26 -13.96 0.86 16.44
CA ASP A 26 -12.67 0.38 16.92
C ASP A 26 -12.44 -1.08 16.52
N SER A 27 -11.21 -1.39 16.10
CA SER A 27 -10.85 -2.74 15.66
C SER A 27 -10.51 -3.64 16.85
N THR A 28 -11.48 -4.46 17.28
CA THR A 28 -11.33 -5.37 18.44
C THR A 28 -10.73 -6.73 18.07
N GLY A 29 -10.80 -7.11 16.80
CA GLY A 29 -10.27 -8.38 16.31
C GLY A 29 -10.51 -8.60 14.83
N VAL A 30 -10.20 -9.82 14.40
CA VAL A 30 -10.32 -10.29 13.01
C VAL A 30 -11.32 -11.44 12.98
N TYR A 31 -12.10 -11.53 11.91
CA TYR A 31 -13.03 -12.63 11.70
C TYR A 31 -12.54 -13.48 10.53
N MET A 32 -12.46 -14.80 10.72
CA MET A 32 -12.28 -15.75 9.62
C MET A 32 -13.64 -16.36 9.29
N ILE A 33 -14.13 -16.16 8.08
CA ILE A 33 -15.43 -16.68 7.68
C ILE A 33 -15.31 -18.20 7.53
N LEU A 34 -16.13 -18.95 8.26
CA LEU A 34 -16.18 -20.41 8.19
C LEU A 34 -17.26 -20.88 7.20
N GLU A 35 -18.38 -20.17 7.18
CA GLU A 35 -19.51 -20.42 6.28
C GLU A 35 -20.34 -19.14 6.13
N GLY A 36 -20.94 -18.91 4.97
CA GLY A 36 -21.78 -17.74 4.71
C GLY A 36 -21.13 -16.70 3.80
N GLN A 37 -21.60 -15.46 3.89
CA GLN A 37 -21.15 -14.37 3.03
C GLN A 37 -21.33 -13.01 3.71
N ILE A 38 -20.28 -12.17 3.63
CA ILE A 38 -20.24 -10.82 4.18
C ILE A 38 -19.93 -9.82 3.06
N ASP A 39 -20.77 -8.81 2.91
CA ASP A 39 -20.54 -7.69 2.00
C ASP A 39 -19.80 -6.54 2.71
N ILE A 40 -18.87 -5.93 1.99
CA ILE A 40 -18.06 -4.80 2.44
C ILE A 40 -18.55 -3.53 1.77
N TRP A 41 -18.85 -2.52 2.58
CA TRP A 41 -19.38 -1.24 2.15
C TRP A 41 -18.52 -0.09 2.63
N ARG A 42 -18.27 0.90 1.77
CA ARG A 42 -17.64 2.16 2.15
C ARG A 42 -18.65 3.29 2.02
N TYR A 43 -18.73 4.14 3.04
CA TYR A 43 -19.63 5.29 3.06
C TYR A 43 -18.83 6.58 2.92
N GLU A 44 -19.28 7.45 2.00
CA GLU A 44 -18.70 8.75 1.70
C GLU A 44 -19.83 9.80 1.63
N GLY A 45 -20.10 10.45 2.77
CA GLY A 45 -21.28 11.32 2.91
C GLY A 45 -22.58 10.52 2.80
N GLU A 46 -23.45 10.91 1.88
CA GLU A 46 -24.71 10.18 1.60
C GLU A 46 -24.54 8.99 0.64
N HIS A 47 -23.36 8.85 0.02
CA HIS A 47 -23.10 7.77 -0.95
C HIS A 47 -22.53 6.54 -0.26
N SER A 48 -22.94 5.36 -0.73
CA SER A 48 -22.38 4.07 -0.32
C SER A 48 -21.88 3.28 -1.52
N HIS A 49 -20.74 2.63 -1.36
CA HIS A 49 -20.09 1.83 -2.38
C HIS A 49 -19.90 0.40 -1.87
N HIS A 50 -20.44 -0.58 -2.60
CA HIS A 50 -20.11 -1.99 -2.39
C HIS A 50 -18.70 -2.23 -2.92
N ILE A 51 -17.82 -2.71 -2.05
CA ILE A 51 -16.39 -2.88 -2.34
C ILE A 51 -16.07 -4.32 -2.74
N ALA A 52 -16.64 -5.28 -2.01
CA ALA A 52 -16.37 -6.71 -2.17
C ALA A 52 -17.41 -7.54 -1.44
N ALA A 53 -17.49 -8.83 -1.79
CA ALA A 53 -18.17 -9.85 -1.02
C ALA A 53 -17.15 -10.92 -0.60
N LEU A 54 -17.09 -11.23 0.69
CA LEU A 54 -16.19 -12.19 1.30
C LEU A 54 -16.96 -13.46 1.68
N GLY A 55 -16.34 -14.63 1.49
CA GLY A 55 -16.93 -15.94 1.74
C GLY A 55 -16.04 -16.83 2.60
N SER A 56 -16.40 -18.10 2.70
CA SER A 56 -15.66 -19.10 3.50
C SER A 56 -14.15 -19.10 3.19
N GLY A 57 -13.35 -19.00 4.24
CA GLY A 57 -11.88 -18.94 4.19
C GLY A 57 -11.31 -17.51 4.19
N ASP A 58 -12.12 -16.50 3.88
CA ASP A 58 -11.66 -15.11 3.86
C ASP A 58 -11.52 -14.54 5.28
N LEU A 59 -10.56 -13.63 5.42
CA LEU A 59 -10.38 -12.81 6.61
C LEU A 59 -11.09 -11.46 6.46
N LEU A 60 -11.59 -10.96 7.57
CA LEU A 60 -12.30 -9.69 7.68
C LEU A 60 -11.74 -8.88 8.86
N GLY A 61 -11.43 -7.61 8.62
CA GLY A 61 -10.98 -6.65 9.65
C GLY A 61 -9.49 -6.73 9.98
N GLU A 62 -8.75 -7.55 9.24
CA GLU A 62 -7.31 -7.79 9.39
C GLU A 62 -6.48 -6.53 9.20
N VAL A 63 -6.83 -5.70 8.19
CA VAL A 63 -6.08 -4.46 7.91
C VAL A 63 -6.13 -3.51 9.10
N SER A 64 -7.31 -3.29 9.67
CA SER A 64 -7.51 -2.39 10.81
C SER A 64 -6.73 -2.85 12.05
N VAL A 65 -6.72 -4.16 12.31
CA VAL A 65 -5.96 -4.75 13.42
C VAL A 65 -4.45 -4.64 13.23
N ILE A 66 -3.96 -4.84 12.00
CA ILE A 66 -2.53 -4.72 11.65
C ILE A 66 -2.07 -3.27 11.76
N GLU A 67 -2.84 -2.33 11.20
CA GLU A 67 -2.52 -0.90 11.21
C GLU A 67 -2.78 -0.23 12.56
N LYS A 68 -3.47 -0.91 13.48
CA LYS A 68 -3.94 -0.36 14.77
C LYS A 68 -4.80 0.88 14.56
N LYS A 69 -5.74 0.80 13.61
CA LYS A 69 -6.68 1.87 13.27
C LYS A 69 -8.12 1.38 13.33
N LYS A 70 -9.06 2.32 13.33
CA LYS A 70 -10.50 2.05 13.17
C LYS A 70 -10.82 1.36 11.84
N HIS A 71 -11.97 0.71 11.78
CA HIS A 71 -12.45 0.11 10.55
C HIS A 71 -12.69 1.17 9.47
N SER A 72 -12.12 0.96 8.28
CA SER A 72 -12.23 1.89 7.14
C SER A 72 -13.46 1.64 6.26
N VAL A 73 -14.19 0.56 6.55
CA VAL A 73 -15.35 0.06 5.81
C VAL A 73 -16.34 -0.56 6.81
N THR A 74 -17.58 -0.72 6.40
CA THR A 74 -18.64 -1.45 7.12
C THR A 74 -18.73 -2.86 6.58
N ALA A 75 -18.88 -3.85 7.47
CA ALA A 75 -19.06 -5.25 7.11
C ALA A 75 -20.47 -5.71 7.48
N ARG A 76 -21.21 -6.24 6.52
CA ARG A 76 -22.60 -6.67 6.69
C ARG A 76 -22.82 -8.08 6.17
N ALA A 77 -23.41 -8.95 6.97
CA ALA A 77 -23.76 -10.29 6.55
C ALA A 77 -24.81 -10.24 5.43
N SER A 78 -24.47 -10.69 4.23
CA SER A 78 -25.41 -10.78 3.10
C SER A 78 -26.14 -12.13 3.07
N ARG A 79 -25.64 -13.11 3.82
CA ARG A 79 -26.26 -14.39 4.16
C ARG A 79 -26.02 -14.69 5.65
N ASP A 80 -26.76 -15.65 6.20
CA ASP A 80 -26.42 -16.22 7.50
C ASP A 80 -24.96 -16.71 7.45
N THR A 81 -24.17 -16.27 8.43
CA THR A 81 -22.71 -16.39 8.41
C THR A 81 -22.20 -16.86 9.76
N THR A 82 -21.30 -17.83 9.73
CA THR A 82 -20.55 -18.29 10.89
C THR A 82 -19.09 -17.94 10.69
N ALA A 83 -18.46 -17.35 11.70
CA ALA A 83 -17.07 -16.93 11.64
C ALA A 83 -16.31 -17.32 12.92
N LEU A 84 -15.00 -17.43 12.81
CA LEU A 84 -14.09 -17.51 13.96
C LEU A 84 -13.58 -16.10 14.26
N PHE A 85 -13.96 -15.56 15.42
CA PHE A 85 -13.46 -14.31 15.94
C PHE A 85 -12.13 -14.52 16.67
N ILE A 86 -11.10 -13.80 16.25
CA ILE A 86 -9.76 -13.82 16.82
C ILE A 86 -9.49 -12.43 17.36
N THR A 87 -9.16 -12.31 18.65
CA THR A 87 -8.87 -11.01 19.26
C THR A 87 -7.67 -10.35 18.58
N ALA A 88 -7.67 -9.01 18.54
CA ALA A 88 -6.57 -8.26 17.92
C ALA A 88 -5.21 -8.59 18.55
N GLU A 89 -5.18 -8.89 19.85
CA GLU A 89 -3.97 -9.35 20.55
C GLU A 89 -3.51 -10.72 20.07
N ALA A 90 -4.41 -11.72 20.05
CA ALA A 90 -4.09 -13.07 19.60
C ALA A 90 -3.61 -13.08 18.14
N PHE A 91 -4.29 -12.32 17.28
CA PHE A 91 -3.89 -12.14 15.88
C PHE A 91 -2.50 -11.51 15.77
N ARG A 92 -2.23 -10.38 16.45
CA ARG A 92 -0.89 -9.77 16.39
C ARG A 92 0.21 -10.68 16.94
N LYS A 93 -0.09 -11.50 17.95
CA LYS A 93 0.84 -12.48 18.51
C LYS A 93 1.17 -13.57 17.50
N SER A 94 0.23 -14.02 16.67
CA SER A 94 0.52 -14.99 15.60
C SER A 94 1.45 -14.40 14.54
N PHE A 95 1.36 -13.09 14.28
CA PHE A 95 2.32 -12.36 13.44
C PHE A 95 3.66 -12.09 14.12
N ALA A 96 3.84 -12.43 15.41
CA ALA A 96 5.14 -12.31 16.07
C ALA A 96 6.10 -13.45 15.70
N ASP A 97 5.56 -14.57 15.23
CA ASP A 97 6.33 -15.73 14.80
C ASP A 97 7.17 -15.40 13.53
N PRO A 98 8.51 -15.53 13.59
CA PRO A 98 9.39 -15.26 12.44
C PRO A 98 9.04 -16.05 11.18
N LEU A 99 8.55 -17.30 11.32
CA LEU A 99 8.18 -18.14 10.19
C LEU A 99 6.91 -17.60 9.51
N VAL A 100 5.89 -17.24 10.29
CA VAL A 100 4.65 -16.65 9.78
C VAL A 100 4.96 -15.34 9.04
N ARG A 101 5.80 -14.47 9.62
CA ARG A 101 6.24 -13.24 8.95
C ARG A 101 6.95 -13.53 7.64
N HIS A 102 7.88 -14.50 7.63
CA HIS A 102 8.63 -14.85 6.42
C HIS A 102 7.72 -15.39 5.31
N VAL A 103 6.75 -16.24 5.66
CA VAL A 103 5.77 -16.78 4.71
C VAL A 103 4.88 -15.66 4.16
N VAL A 104 4.30 -14.83 5.03
CA VAL A 104 3.48 -13.68 4.61
C VAL A 104 4.28 -12.76 3.69
N HIS A 105 5.52 -12.42 4.06
CA HIS A 105 6.40 -11.58 3.24
C HIS A 105 6.71 -12.22 1.87
N THR A 106 6.97 -13.53 1.85
CA THR A 106 7.24 -14.28 0.60
C THR A 106 6.00 -14.33 -0.30
N LEU A 107 4.82 -14.59 0.27
CA LEU A 107 3.56 -14.61 -0.47
C LEU A 107 3.19 -13.22 -0.97
N ALA A 108 3.34 -12.18 -0.16
CA ALA A 108 3.14 -10.79 -0.58
C ALA A 108 4.08 -10.41 -1.74
N ASN A 109 5.36 -10.79 -1.66
CA ASN A 109 6.32 -10.60 -2.74
C ASN A 109 5.92 -11.38 -4.01
N ARG A 110 5.44 -12.62 -3.88
CA ARG A 110 4.97 -13.40 -5.03
C ARG A 110 3.71 -12.80 -5.65
N LEU A 111 2.75 -12.33 -4.86
CA LEU A 111 1.57 -11.63 -5.36
C LEU A 111 1.98 -10.36 -6.11
N ARG A 112 2.89 -9.55 -5.55
CA ARG A 112 3.47 -8.39 -6.24
C ARG A 112 4.14 -8.78 -7.56
N SER A 113 4.94 -9.84 -7.58
CA SER A 113 5.56 -10.34 -8.81
C SER A 113 4.55 -10.89 -9.81
N SER A 114 3.47 -11.53 -9.35
CA SER A 114 2.40 -12.05 -10.19
C SER A 114 1.58 -10.93 -10.83
N TYR A 115 1.26 -9.88 -10.07
CA TYR A 115 0.67 -8.65 -10.62
C TYR A 115 1.63 -7.94 -11.57
N ALA A 116 2.94 -7.89 -11.27
CA ALA A 116 3.93 -7.32 -12.18
C ALA A 116 4.05 -8.09 -13.50
N VAL A 117 3.90 -9.42 -13.49
CA VAL A 117 3.86 -10.26 -14.70
C VAL A 117 2.54 -10.07 -15.45
N GLN A 118 1.40 -9.99 -14.76
CA GLN A 118 0.11 -9.66 -15.37
C GLN A 118 0.11 -8.26 -15.96
N ASP A 119 0.75 -7.29 -15.32
CA ASP A 119 0.92 -5.93 -15.84
C ASP A 119 1.93 -5.88 -16.99
N ALA A 120 2.95 -6.74 -17.02
CA ALA A 120 3.87 -6.84 -18.15
C ALA A 120 3.22 -7.53 -19.37
N ILE A 121 2.26 -8.44 -19.14
CA ILE A 121 1.42 -9.04 -20.18
C ILE A 121 0.33 -8.04 -20.62
N ALA A 122 -0.28 -7.31 -19.69
CA ALA A 122 -1.25 -6.25 -19.96
C ALA A 122 -0.57 -5.01 -20.58
N ALA A 123 0.71 -4.74 -20.35
CA ALA A 123 1.47 -3.66 -20.99
C ALA A 123 1.62 -3.83 -22.51
N LYS A 124 1.18 -4.95 -23.10
CA LYS A 124 1.02 -5.13 -24.55
C LYS A 124 -0.38 -4.81 -25.07
N THR A 125 -1.35 -4.52 -24.19
CA THR A 125 -2.71 -4.13 -24.56
C THR A 125 -3.04 -2.81 -23.88
N ASP A 126 -3.29 -1.78 -24.68
CA ASP A 126 -3.51 -0.39 -24.27
C ASP A 126 -4.84 -0.18 -23.52
N GLN A 127 -5.08 -0.92 -22.43
CA GLN A 127 -6.26 -0.80 -21.58
C GLN A 127 -5.85 -0.41 -20.16
N PRO A 128 -6.34 0.73 -19.63
CA PRO A 128 -5.99 1.19 -18.30
C PRO A 128 -6.57 0.22 -17.26
N ALA A 129 -5.70 -0.39 -16.46
CA ALA A 129 -6.08 -1.00 -15.20
C ALA A 129 -6.94 0.01 -14.42
N HIS A 130 -8.11 -0.41 -13.95
CA HIS A 130 -9.02 0.43 -13.15
C HIS A 130 -8.24 1.21 -12.07
N TYR A 131 -8.04 2.52 -12.29
CA TYR A 131 -7.42 3.40 -11.32
C TYR A 131 -8.40 3.59 -10.15
N LYS A 132 -8.25 2.78 -9.10
CA LYS A 132 -9.08 2.90 -7.88
C LYS A 132 -8.81 4.19 -7.08
N SER A 133 -7.75 4.94 -7.39
CA SER A 133 -7.37 6.20 -6.73
C SER A 133 -7.32 7.34 -7.76
N GLN A 134 -7.79 8.52 -7.35
CA GLN A 134 -7.65 9.78 -8.10
C GLN A 134 -6.29 10.46 -7.89
N HIS A 135 -5.46 9.92 -7.00
CA HIS A 135 -4.16 10.47 -6.62
C HIS A 135 -3.01 9.61 -7.18
N PRO A 136 -1.83 10.20 -7.41
CA PRO A 136 -0.64 9.43 -7.73
C PRO A 136 -0.31 8.41 -6.64
N ILE A 137 0.19 7.24 -7.03
CA ILE A 137 0.69 6.22 -6.11
C ILE A 137 2.20 6.01 -6.32
N ILE A 138 2.94 5.80 -5.24
CA ILE A 138 4.37 5.49 -5.24
C ILE A 138 4.57 4.05 -4.75
N GLU A 139 5.31 3.27 -5.51
CA GLU A 139 5.68 1.89 -5.20
C GLU A 139 7.21 1.73 -5.21
N GLY A 140 7.72 0.70 -4.53
CA GLY A 140 9.10 0.28 -4.71
C GLY A 140 9.26 -0.52 -6.00
N GLU A 141 9.95 0.05 -6.99
CA GLU A 141 10.26 -0.66 -8.24
C GLU A 141 11.37 -1.68 -8.03
N SER A 142 12.41 -1.30 -7.28
CA SER A 142 13.45 -2.25 -6.88
C SER A 142 13.06 -2.99 -5.61
N ARG A 143 13.54 -4.23 -5.47
CA ARG A 143 13.34 -5.02 -4.25
C ARG A 143 13.83 -4.30 -3.00
N LEU A 144 14.93 -3.56 -3.10
CA LEU A 144 15.50 -2.78 -2.00
C LEU A 144 14.49 -1.77 -1.43
N VAL A 145 13.73 -1.10 -2.30
CA VAL A 145 12.69 -0.14 -1.89
C VAL A 145 11.40 -0.86 -1.52
N ALA A 146 10.99 -1.87 -2.29
CA ALA A 146 9.75 -2.61 -2.08
C ALA A 146 9.70 -3.30 -0.70
N ASP A 147 10.81 -3.91 -0.27
CA ASP A 147 10.93 -4.56 1.04
C ASP A 147 10.78 -3.55 2.20
N LYS A 148 11.04 -2.25 1.95
CA LYS A 148 10.87 -1.16 2.95
C LYS A 148 9.47 -0.55 2.97
N LEU A 149 8.79 -0.47 1.84
CA LEU A 149 7.47 0.18 1.73
C LEU A 149 6.31 -0.73 2.18
N LEU A 150 6.45 -2.05 2.08
CA LEU A 150 5.42 -3.08 2.34
C LEU A 150 4.17 -3.02 1.43
N THR A 151 3.73 -1.83 0.99
CA THR A 151 2.62 -1.57 0.07
C THR A 151 2.84 -0.25 -0.68
N PHE A 152 1.95 0.11 -1.61
CA PHE A 152 1.98 1.40 -2.29
C PHE A 152 1.63 2.56 -1.34
N VAL A 153 2.13 3.76 -1.66
CA VAL A 153 1.83 5.01 -0.93
C VAL A 153 1.04 5.94 -1.83
N GLU A 154 -0.16 6.33 -1.41
CA GLU A 154 -0.99 7.30 -2.12
C GLU A 154 -0.57 8.74 -1.77
N VAL A 155 -0.32 9.57 -2.79
CA VAL A 155 0.15 10.96 -2.65
C VAL A 155 -1.04 11.90 -2.70
N LYS A 156 -1.60 12.22 -1.54
CA LYS A 156 -2.79 13.08 -1.40
C LYS A 156 -2.44 14.56 -1.31
N ASP A 157 -1.38 14.86 -0.59
CA ASP A 157 -0.94 16.23 -0.32
C ASP A 157 0.31 16.54 -1.15
N PHE A 158 0.41 17.77 -1.64
CA PHE A 158 1.55 18.26 -2.41
C PHE A 158 2.11 19.53 -1.77
N PRO A 159 3.44 19.71 -1.71
CA PRO A 159 4.48 18.78 -2.17
C PRO A 159 4.59 17.55 -1.24
N PHE A 160 4.92 16.39 -1.82
CA PHE A 160 5.16 15.15 -1.10
C PHE A 160 6.62 14.75 -1.18
N SER A 161 7.36 14.88 -0.06
CA SER A 161 8.80 14.63 -0.04
C SER A 161 9.14 13.15 0.09
N VAL A 162 10.14 12.68 -0.65
CA VAL A 162 10.74 11.36 -0.52
C VAL A 162 12.21 11.50 -0.15
N GLY A 163 12.66 10.73 0.83
CA GLY A 163 14.07 10.67 1.17
C GLY A 163 14.41 9.59 2.17
N ASN A 164 15.65 9.58 2.63
CA ASN A 164 16.16 8.60 3.57
C ASN A 164 15.89 9.00 5.02
N ILE A 165 15.91 8.02 5.92
CA ILE A 165 16.03 8.25 7.35
C ILE A 165 16.93 7.19 7.96
N ALA A 166 17.94 7.61 8.71
CA ALA A 166 18.65 6.71 9.60
C ALA A 166 17.71 6.30 10.74
N SER A 167 17.18 5.08 10.69
CA SER A 167 16.17 4.59 11.64
C SER A 167 16.44 3.15 12.04
N LYS A 168 16.00 2.79 13.26
CA LYS A 168 15.90 1.40 13.73
C LYS A 168 14.65 0.69 13.19
N SER A 169 13.72 1.42 12.57
CA SER A 169 12.55 0.86 11.90
C SER A 169 12.99 0.13 10.63
N ASP A 170 12.47 -1.08 10.43
CA ASP A 170 12.72 -1.86 9.21
C ASP A 170 11.94 -1.33 8.00
N HIS A 171 10.92 -0.49 8.21
CA HIS A 171 9.99 -0.02 7.19
C HIS A 171 9.90 1.50 7.10
N ALA A 172 9.46 1.97 5.93
CA ALA A 172 9.28 3.38 5.62
C ALA A 172 8.27 4.06 6.56
N VAL A 173 8.56 5.30 6.93
CA VAL A 173 7.67 6.15 7.71
C VAL A 173 6.95 7.08 6.75
N VAL A 174 5.63 7.03 6.72
CA VAL A 174 4.79 7.82 5.83
C VAL A 174 3.97 8.82 6.65
N THR A 175 3.98 10.07 6.20
CA THR A 175 3.17 11.18 6.72
C THR A 175 2.44 11.84 5.55
N PRO A 176 1.43 12.69 5.78
CA PRO A 176 0.80 13.46 4.71
C PRO A 176 1.80 14.23 3.83
N ALA A 177 2.85 14.79 4.43
CA ALA A 177 3.85 15.61 3.74
C ALA A 177 4.97 14.81 3.05
N GLY A 178 5.05 13.49 3.24
CA GLY A 178 6.13 12.71 2.64
C GLY A 178 6.39 11.34 3.26
N MET A 179 7.35 10.65 2.65
CA MET A 179 7.84 9.33 3.03
C MET A 179 9.34 9.35 3.28
N LYS A 180 9.75 8.75 4.40
CA LYS A 180 11.15 8.47 4.70
C LYS A 180 11.42 6.97 4.67
N VAL A 181 12.32 6.55 3.79
CA VAL A 181 12.67 5.13 3.56
C VAL A 181 13.98 4.82 4.29
N PRO A 182 14.02 3.87 5.24
CA PRO A 182 15.24 3.60 6.01
C PRO A 182 16.22 2.72 5.24
N LEU A 183 17.12 3.35 4.48
CA LEU A 183 18.18 2.70 3.71
C LEU A 183 19.56 3.04 4.31
N ASN A 184 19.88 2.40 5.43
CA ASN A 184 21.09 2.70 6.22
C ASN A 184 22.43 2.45 5.48
N ASN A 185 22.44 1.64 4.42
CA ASN A 185 23.64 1.26 3.66
C ASN A 185 23.52 1.63 2.16
N THR A 186 22.75 2.65 1.81
CA THR A 186 22.50 3.02 0.40
C THR A 186 22.63 4.53 0.21
N PRO A 187 23.83 5.05 -0.10
CA PRO A 187 24.11 6.49 -0.17
C PRO A 187 23.38 7.21 -1.32
N GLU A 188 22.80 6.46 -2.26
CA GLU A 188 22.05 6.99 -3.38
C GLU A 188 20.80 7.76 -2.95
N LEU A 189 20.20 7.42 -1.80
CA LEU A 189 19.05 8.14 -1.25
C LEU A 189 19.48 9.13 -0.16
N SER A 190 19.54 10.42 -0.52
CA SER A 190 19.66 11.54 0.43
C SER A 190 18.44 11.67 1.37
N ASP A 191 18.64 12.27 2.55
CA ASP A 191 17.60 12.47 3.57
C ASP A 191 16.38 13.23 3.04
N SER A 192 16.61 14.25 2.23
CA SER A 192 15.60 14.93 1.41
C SER A 192 16.05 14.83 -0.04
N HIS A 193 15.47 13.90 -0.81
CA HIS A 193 16.00 13.54 -2.12
C HIS A 193 15.23 14.19 -3.25
N PHE A 194 13.93 13.87 -3.35
CA PHE A 194 13.03 14.46 -4.33
C PHE A 194 11.68 14.68 -3.69
N GLU A 195 10.80 15.36 -4.40
CA GLU A 195 9.40 15.48 -4.05
C GLU A 195 8.51 15.36 -5.28
N VAL A 196 7.30 14.87 -5.05
CA VAL A 196 6.23 14.94 -6.03
C VAL A 196 5.48 16.24 -5.83
N ILE A 197 5.32 17.02 -6.89
CA ILE A 197 4.63 18.31 -6.86
C ILE A 197 3.51 18.36 -7.88
N LYS A 198 2.52 19.20 -7.61
CA LYS A 198 1.47 19.56 -8.54
C LYS A 198 1.72 20.96 -9.07
N ARG A 199 1.78 21.11 -10.39
CA ARG A 199 2.01 22.39 -11.07
C ARG A 199 1.30 22.39 -12.43
N ASP A 200 0.56 23.47 -12.70
CA ASP A 200 -0.10 23.73 -13.98
C ASP A 200 -0.96 22.54 -14.44
N GLY A 201 -1.78 22.00 -13.55
CA GLY A 201 -2.65 20.87 -13.85
C GLY A 201 -1.89 19.56 -14.12
N SER A 202 -0.64 19.43 -13.65
CA SER A 202 0.22 18.29 -13.97
C SER A 202 1.03 17.86 -12.75
N ILE A 203 1.39 16.58 -12.71
CA ILE A 203 2.25 16.02 -11.67
C ILE A 203 3.70 16.04 -12.16
N TRP A 204 4.61 16.46 -11.29
CA TRP A 204 6.04 16.56 -11.57
C TRP A 204 6.84 15.94 -10.43
N VAL A 205 8.05 15.52 -10.73
CA VAL A 205 9.09 15.22 -9.74
C VAL A 205 10.08 16.38 -9.72
N ARG A 206 10.44 16.84 -8.52
CA ARG A 206 11.48 17.84 -8.29
C ARG A 206 12.61 17.25 -7.44
N ASP A 207 13.83 17.29 -7.95
CA ASP A 207 15.03 16.97 -7.17
C ASP A 207 15.30 18.08 -6.15
N LEU A 208 15.62 17.71 -4.91
CA LEU A 208 15.84 18.64 -3.79
C LEU A 208 17.33 18.95 -3.56
N GLY A 209 18.16 18.85 -4.59
CA GLY A 209 19.60 19.01 -4.47
C GLY A 209 20.28 17.76 -3.90
N SER A 210 19.78 16.59 -4.28
CA SER A 210 20.29 15.31 -3.81
C SER A 210 21.77 15.11 -4.20
N GLN A 211 22.48 14.26 -3.45
CA GLN A 211 23.92 14.04 -3.68
C GLN A 211 24.21 13.45 -5.07
N HIS A 212 23.34 12.57 -5.57
CA HIS A 212 23.56 11.80 -6.80
C HIS A 212 22.58 12.17 -7.94
N GLY A 213 21.69 13.14 -7.71
CA GLY A 213 20.62 13.52 -8.61
C GLY A 213 19.44 12.54 -8.58
N THR A 214 18.36 12.88 -9.29
CA THR A 214 17.18 12.02 -9.45
C THR A 214 17.03 11.65 -10.92
N MET A 215 16.70 10.39 -11.23
CA MET A 215 16.35 9.93 -12.56
C MET A 215 14.84 9.82 -12.70
N VAL A 216 14.27 10.33 -13.80
CA VAL A 216 12.84 10.21 -14.10
C VAL A 216 12.67 9.80 -15.56
N ASN A 217 12.16 8.60 -15.83
CA ASN A 217 11.98 8.04 -17.19
C ASN A 217 13.24 8.18 -18.08
N GLY A 218 14.44 8.03 -17.48
CA GLY A 218 15.73 8.20 -18.18
C GLY A 218 16.27 9.64 -18.24
N GLN A 219 15.52 10.65 -17.80
CA GLN A 219 15.97 12.04 -17.70
C GLN A 219 16.57 12.34 -16.32
N LYS A 220 17.80 12.88 -16.29
CA LYS A 220 18.51 13.23 -15.04
C LYS A 220 18.16 14.62 -14.56
N LEU A 221 17.90 14.72 -13.26
CA LEU A 221 17.57 15.93 -12.52
C LEU A 221 18.60 16.18 -11.41
N GLY A 222 18.71 17.44 -11.00
CA GLY A 222 19.47 17.84 -9.81
C GLY A 222 20.68 18.73 -10.11
N LYS A 223 21.56 18.87 -9.13
CA LYS A 223 22.59 19.93 -9.02
C LYS A 223 23.53 20.08 -10.23
N TYR A 224 23.76 19.01 -10.98
CA TYR A 224 24.67 19.00 -12.14
C TYR A 224 23.92 18.96 -13.48
N THR A 225 22.66 19.35 -13.49
CA THR A 225 21.80 19.40 -14.68
C THR A 225 21.10 20.74 -14.75
N MET A 226 20.70 21.17 -15.96
CA MET A 226 19.91 22.41 -16.12
C MET A 226 18.46 22.28 -15.62
N ASN A 227 17.99 21.06 -15.34
CA ASN A 227 16.61 20.77 -15.00
C ASN A 227 16.51 20.14 -13.61
N ALA A 228 15.90 20.83 -12.65
CA ALA A 228 15.58 20.26 -11.34
C ALA A 228 14.23 19.52 -11.32
N THR A 229 13.46 19.57 -12.41
CA THR A 229 12.10 19.00 -12.48
C THR A 229 11.85 18.20 -13.75
N ALA A 230 11.01 17.17 -13.66
CA ALA A 230 10.49 16.43 -14.81
C ALA A 230 8.98 16.20 -14.65
N LYS A 231 8.23 16.37 -15.75
CA LYS A 231 6.79 16.09 -15.79
C LYS A 231 6.57 14.58 -15.84
N LEU A 232 5.63 14.09 -15.03
CA LEU A 232 5.19 12.70 -15.09
C LEU A 232 4.10 12.54 -16.14
N LYS A 233 4.17 11.45 -16.90
CA LYS A 233 3.08 11.04 -17.81
C LYS A 233 1.96 10.37 -17.02
N THR A 234 0.74 10.39 -17.54
CA THR A 234 -0.33 9.51 -17.06
C THR A 234 0.13 8.05 -17.17
N GLY A 235 -0.20 7.24 -16.16
CA GLY A 235 0.31 5.89 -15.99
C GLY A 235 1.68 5.84 -15.32
N ARG A 236 2.45 4.80 -15.67
CA ARG A 236 3.67 4.41 -14.97
C ARG A 236 4.86 5.29 -15.30
N ASN A 237 5.55 5.79 -14.28
CA ASN A 237 6.78 6.57 -14.38
C ASN A 237 7.87 5.95 -13.51
N HIS A 238 9.03 5.73 -14.10
CA HIS A 238 10.18 5.15 -13.40
C HIS A 238 11.01 6.28 -12.78
N VAL A 239 11.24 6.22 -11.47
CA VAL A 239 11.99 7.23 -10.72
C VAL A 239 13.10 6.55 -9.93
N ALA A 240 14.34 6.98 -10.07
CA ALA A 240 15.45 6.45 -9.26
C ALA A 240 16.14 7.56 -8.49
N ALA A 241 16.49 7.29 -7.25
CA ALA A 241 17.37 8.16 -6.47
C ALA A 241 18.81 7.85 -6.87
N GLY A 242 19.52 8.79 -7.49
CA GLY A 242 20.86 8.59 -8.06
C GLY A 242 20.90 8.41 -9.58
N GLY A 243 21.86 7.62 -10.06
CA GLY A 243 22.10 7.37 -11.48
C GLY A 243 21.27 6.23 -12.10
N PRO A 244 21.47 5.93 -13.41
CA PRO A 244 20.73 4.88 -14.13
C PRO A 244 20.82 3.48 -13.48
N GLU A 245 21.98 3.17 -12.90
CA GLU A 245 22.26 1.91 -12.21
C GLU A 245 21.90 1.91 -10.73
N SER A 246 21.27 2.98 -10.22
CA SER A 246 20.93 3.07 -8.81
C SER A 246 20.03 1.89 -8.39
N PRO A 247 20.32 1.21 -7.27
CA PRO A 247 19.45 0.19 -6.73
C PRO A 247 18.20 0.79 -6.06
N VAL A 248 18.11 2.10 -5.88
CA VAL A 248 16.97 2.79 -5.26
C VAL A 248 16.00 3.26 -6.34
N LYS A 249 15.04 2.39 -6.69
CA LYS A 249 14.06 2.65 -7.76
C LYS A 249 12.64 2.63 -7.22
N PHE A 250 11.85 3.59 -7.67
CA PHE A 250 10.46 3.83 -7.36
C PHE A 250 9.65 3.82 -8.65
N LEU A 251 8.41 3.34 -8.57
CA LEU A 251 7.43 3.46 -9.63
C LEU A 251 6.35 4.44 -9.18
N ILE A 252 6.16 5.53 -9.93
CA ILE A 252 5.09 6.50 -9.67
C ILE A 252 4.02 6.33 -10.74
N THR A 253 2.83 5.89 -10.34
CA THR A 253 1.70 5.75 -11.25
C THR A 253 0.75 6.94 -11.08
N VAL A 254 0.56 7.71 -12.15
CA VAL A 254 -0.29 8.91 -12.17
C VAL A 254 -1.64 8.57 -12.83
N PRO A 255 -2.78 8.62 -12.11
CA PRO A 255 -4.08 8.38 -12.72
C PRO A 255 -4.46 9.49 -13.72
N PRO A 256 -5.36 9.20 -14.67
CA PRO A 256 -5.98 10.24 -15.50
C PRO A 256 -6.63 11.32 -14.62
N GLY A 257 -6.43 12.59 -14.95
CA GLY A 257 -7.03 13.70 -14.20
C GLY A 257 -6.41 14.03 -12.83
N ALA A 258 -5.36 13.32 -12.38
CA ALA A 258 -4.66 13.63 -11.11
C ALA A 258 -4.15 15.09 -11.03
N GLY A 259 -3.92 15.67 -12.21
CA GLY A 259 -3.53 17.07 -12.37
C GLY A 259 -4.68 18.06 -12.24
N ASP A 260 -5.94 17.66 -12.45
CA ASP A 260 -7.07 18.58 -12.62
C ASP A 260 -7.90 18.81 -11.34
N ALA A 261 -7.69 17.99 -10.30
CA ALA A 261 -8.42 18.04 -9.03
C ALA A 261 -7.99 19.15 -8.04
#